data_AF-A0A4Y2E2Z0-F1
#
_entry.id   AF-A0A4Y2E2Z0-F1
#
_cell.length_a   1.000
_cell.length_b   1.000
_cell.length_c   1.000
_cell.angle_alpha   90.00
_cell.angle_beta   90.00
_cell.angle_gamma   90.00
#
_symmetry.space_group_name_H-M   'P 1'
#
loop_
_entity.id
_entity.type
_entity.pdbx_description
1 polymer ?
#
loop_
_entity_poly.entity_id
_entity_poly.type
_entity_poly.pdbx_seq_one_letter_code
_entity_poly.pdbx_strand_id
1 'polypeptide(L)'
;MIKAFFEETISGEFQDYFIIATDASKSHIYTSIAGTLNLRSFSFRIHPINSIFTAEALAICQAIDDLSVPDSDLLILTDSSSVLQALKNLSIKSPKVILRLVHKILMRAKFNKKIALV
;
A
#
# COMPACT_ATOMS: atom_id res chain seq x y z
N MET A 1 23.93 -7.72 -6.55
CA MET A 1 23.06 -8.27 -7.61
C MET A 1 21.61 -7.80 -7.43
N ILE A 2 20.92 -8.14 -6.33
CA ILE A 2 19.52 -7.69 -6.06
C ILE A 2 19.36 -6.16 -6.08
N LYS A 3 20.25 -5.43 -5.41
CA LYS A 3 20.22 -3.96 -5.38
C LYS A 3 20.27 -3.34 -6.78
N ALA A 4 21.18 -3.82 -7.63
CA ALA A 4 21.35 -3.29 -8.99
C ALA A 4 20.11 -3.53 -9.85
N PHE A 5 19.51 -4.72 -9.76
CA PHE A 5 18.24 -5.01 -10.45
C PHE A 5 17.09 -4.15 -9.94
N PHE A 6 16.99 -3.93 -8.63
CA PHE A 6 15.99 -3.03 -8.07
C PHE A 6 16.17 -1.60 -8.58
N GLU A 7 17.40 -1.07 -8.52
CA GLU A 7 17.71 0.27 -9.03
C GLU A 7 17.43 0.39 -10.52
N GLU A 8 17.76 -0.63 -11.31
CA GLU A 8 17.44 -0.72 -12.74
C GLU A 8 15.93 -0.66 -12.98
N THR A 9 15.13 -1.52 -12.31
CA THR A 9 13.67 -1.53 -12.41
C THR A 9 13.05 -0.19 -12.01
N ILE A 10 13.49 0.41 -10.89
CA ILE A 10 12.99 1.72 -10.47
C ILE A 10 13.34 2.79 -11.51
N SER A 11 14.58 2.79 -12.02
CA SER A 11 15.02 3.78 -13.00
C SER A 11 14.37 3.64 -14.37
N GLY A 12 14.00 2.43 -14.78
CA GLY A 12 13.42 2.14 -16.09
C GLY A 12 11.89 2.25 -16.12
N GLU A 13 11.21 1.68 -15.11
CA GLU A 13 9.75 1.52 -15.11
C GLU A 13 9.03 2.54 -14.21
N PHE A 14 9.71 3.04 -13.17
CA PHE A 14 9.09 3.82 -12.09
C PHE A 14 9.81 5.14 -11.82
N GLN A 15 10.51 5.70 -12.81
CA GLN A 15 11.37 6.89 -12.64
C GLN A 15 10.61 8.09 -12.05
N ASP A 16 9.35 8.28 -12.46
CA ASP A 16 8.51 9.41 -12.04
C ASP A 16 7.55 9.06 -10.89
N TYR A 17 7.67 7.86 -10.31
CA TYR A 17 6.79 7.40 -9.24
C TYR A 17 7.35 7.76 -7.87
N PHE A 18 6.48 8.21 -6.97
CA PHE A 18 6.81 8.31 -5.56
C PHE A 18 6.65 6.96 -4.89
N ILE A 19 7.73 6.46 -4.30
CA ILE A 19 7.80 5.13 -3.72
C ILE A 19 7.39 5.18 -2.25
N ILE A 20 6.29 4.51 -1.92
CA ILE A 20 5.81 4.35 -0.55
C ILE A 20 5.95 2.89 -0.16
N ALA A 21 6.74 2.60 0.87
CA ALA A 21 6.79 1.26 1.46
C ALA A 21 5.79 1.17 2.60
N THR A 22 5.00 0.11 2.65
CA THR A 22 4.02 -0.16 3.72
C THR A 22 4.26 -1.52 4.34
N ASP A 23 3.98 -1.62 5.64
CA ASP A 23 4.09 -2.87 6.38
C ASP A 23 3.07 -2.88 7.52
N ALA A 24 2.66 -4.07 7.95
CA ALA A 24 1.88 -4.26 9.15
C ALA A 24 2.47 -5.37 10.03
N SER A 25 2.24 -5.25 11.32
CA SER A 25 2.71 -6.24 12.30
C SER A 25 1.58 -6.66 13.22
N LYS A 26 1.56 -7.94 13.57
CA LYS A 26 0.59 -8.50 14.50
C LYS A 26 1.28 -9.40 15.53
N SER A 27 1.00 -9.13 16.80
CA SER A 27 1.25 -10.03 17.92
C SER A 27 -0.07 -10.43 18.59
N HIS A 28 0.01 -11.19 19.68
CA HIS A 28 -1.17 -11.55 20.47
C HIS A 28 -1.87 -10.33 21.10
N ILE A 29 -1.14 -9.24 21.36
CA ILE A 29 -1.62 -8.09 22.13
C ILE A 29 -1.76 -6.85 21.24
N TYR A 30 -0.95 -6.75 20.19
CA TYR A 30 -0.87 -5.56 19.35
C TYR A 30 -1.10 -5.89 17.89
N THR A 31 -1.64 -4.92 17.17
CA THR A 31 -1.62 -4.89 15.71
C THR A 31 -1.31 -3.46 15.31
N SER A 32 -0.37 -3.28 14.39
CA SER A 32 0.12 -1.97 13.99
C SER A 32 0.30 -1.91 12.49
N ILE A 33 0.23 -0.69 11.97
CA ILE A 33 0.49 -0.39 10.58
C ILE A 33 1.55 0.71 10.49
N ALA A 34 2.34 0.66 9.44
CA ALA A 34 3.34 1.68 9.14
C ALA A 34 3.44 1.91 7.65
N GLY A 35 3.91 3.10 7.29
CA GLY A 35 4.27 3.43 5.92
C GLY A 35 5.30 4.53 5.90
N THR A 36 6.14 4.54 4.88
CA THR A 36 7.22 5.51 4.72
C THR A 36 7.40 5.95 3.27
N LEU A 37 7.64 7.24 3.11
CA LEU A 37 8.00 7.92 1.87
C LEU A 37 9.13 8.91 2.19
N ASN A 38 10.36 8.57 1.83
CA ASN A 38 11.55 9.37 2.13
C ASN A 38 11.64 9.76 3.63
N LEU A 39 11.46 11.05 3.94
CA LEU A 39 11.51 11.60 5.30
C LEU A 39 10.14 11.66 6.00
N ARG A 40 9.06 11.26 5.33
CA ARG A 40 7.70 11.24 5.87
C ARG A 40 7.30 9.81 6.16
N SER A 41 6.80 9.55 7.37
CA SER A 41 6.34 8.23 7.78
C SER A 41 5.16 8.33 8.73
N PHE A 42 4.33 7.30 8.74
CA PHE A 42 3.37 7.08 9.82
C PHE A 42 3.65 5.73 10.47
N SER A 43 3.34 5.64 11.76
CA SER A 43 3.25 4.36 12.47
C SER A 43 2.27 4.52 13.63
N PHE A 44 1.26 3.66 13.69
CA PHE A 44 0.33 3.64 14.81
C PHE A 44 -0.30 2.27 15.00
N ARG A 45 -0.90 2.09 16.18
CA ARG A 45 -1.59 0.86 16.56
C ARG A 45 -3.05 0.91 16.13
N ILE A 46 -3.55 -0.22 15.66
CA ILE A 46 -4.97 -0.48 15.44
C ILE A 46 -5.45 -1.53 16.45
N HIS A 47 -6.77 -1.72 16.55
CA HIS A 47 -7.33 -2.66 17.50
C HIS A 47 -6.79 -4.10 17.24
N PRO A 48 -6.34 -4.85 18.25
CA PRO A 48 -5.71 -6.16 18.06
C PRO A 48 -6.64 -7.25 17.52
N ILE A 49 -7.94 -6.98 17.42
CA ILE A 49 -8.91 -7.86 16.75
C ILE A 49 -8.64 -8.00 15.25
N ASN A 50 -7.98 -7.02 14.63
CA ASN A 50 -7.72 -7.02 13.20
C ASN A 50 -6.72 -8.13 12.83
N SER A 51 -6.99 -8.85 11.75
CA SER A 51 -6.04 -9.81 11.18
C SER A 51 -4.85 -9.08 10.56
N ILE A 52 -3.73 -9.79 10.38
CA ILE A 52 -2.57 -9.24 9.65
C ILE A 52 -2.98 -8.78 8.25
N PHE A 53 -3.78 -9.58 7.53
CA PHE A 53 -4.37 -9.22 6.23
C PHE A 53 -5.13 -7.88 6.25
N THR A 54 -5.92 -7.65 7.29
CA THR A 54 -6.67 -6.39 7.43
C THR A 54 -5.73 -5.22 7.71
N ALA A 55 -4.71 -5.45 8.55
CA ALA A 55 -3.72 -4.45 8.88
C ALA A 55 -2.90 -4.05 7.65
N GLU A 56 -2.44 -4.99 6.84
CA GLU A 56 -1.74 -4.73 5.57
C GLU A 56 -2.57 -3.87 4.62
N ALA A 57 -3.81 -4.26 4.37
CA ALA A 57 -4.70 -3.49 3.50
C ALA A 57 -4.99 -2.08 4.06
N LEU A 58 -5.04 -1.93 5.39
CA LEU A 58 -5.15 -0.63 6.05
C LEU A 58 -3.87 0.19 5.95
N ALA A 59 -2.68 -0.42 6.03
CA ALA A 59 -1.39 0.26 5.85
C ALA A 59 -1.33 0.93 4.47
N ILE A 60 -1.74 0.20 3.42
CA ILE A 60 -1.84 0.72 2.06
C ILE A 60 -2.90 1.84 1.98
N CYS A 61 -4.07 1.65 2.58
CA CYS A 61 -5.10 2.70 2.62
C CYS A 61 -4.59 3.98 3.27
N GLN A 62 -3.86 3.85 4.38
CA GLN A 62 -3.33 4.98 5.14
C GLN A 62 -2.18 5.66 4.39
N ALA A 63 -1.31 4.90 3.73
CA ALA A 63 -0.29 5.45 2.84
C ALA A 63 -0.89 6.31 1.73
N ILE A 64 -2.00 5.87 1.13
CA ILE A 64 -2.71 6.66 0.12
C ILE A 64 -3.33 7.93 0.73
N ASP A 65 -3.70 7.94 2.00
CA ASP A 65 -4.29 9.12 2.64
C ASP A 65 -3.23 10.13 3.11
N ASP A 66 -2.17 9.65 3.78
CA ASP A 66 -1.22 10.52 4.50
C ASP A 66 0.06 10.82 3.72
N LEU A 67 0.51 9.87 2.91
CA LEU A 67 1.82 9.94 2.24
C LEU A 67 1.70 10.23 0.74
N SER A 68 0.49 10.14 0.18
CA SER A 68 0.23 10.50 -1.22
C SER A 68 0.74 11.91 -1.52
N VAL A 69 1.58 12.02 -2.54
CA VAL A 69 1.92 13.30 -3.14
C VAL A 69 0.78 13.68 -4.10
N PRO A 70 0.20 14.89 -3.96
CA PRO A 70 -0.75 15.41 -4.93
C PRO A 70 -0.12 15.44 -6.32
N ASP A 71 -0.91 15.12 -7.32
CA ASP A 71 -0.50 15.19 -8.72
C ASP A 71 0.64 14.28 -9.19
N SER A 72 1.06 13.30 -8.38
CA SER A 72 2.11 12.34 -8.77
C SER A 72 1.60 10.90 -8.88
N ASP A 73 2.30 10.09 -9.67
CA ASP A 73 2.10 8.65 -9.68
C ASP A 73 2.76 8.01 -8.45
N LEU A 74 2.14 6.96 -7.90
CA LEU A 74 2.59 6.31 -6.67
C LEU A 74 2.96 4.86 -6.94
N LEU A 75 4.11 4.43 -6.43
CA LEU A 75 4.51 3.03 -6.37
C LEU A 75 4.40 2.60 -4.90
N ILE A 76 3.44 1.75 -4.59
CA ILE A 76 3.29 1.18 -3.25
C ILE A 76 3.97 -0.18 -3.21
N LEU A 77 4.98 -0.30 -2.36
CA LEU A 77 5.69 -1.54 -2.07
C LEU A 77 5.07 -2.20 -0.84
N THR A 78 4.57 -3.42 -1.00
CA THR A 78 4.02 -4.24 0.09
C THR A 78 4.49 -5.68 -0.05
N ASP A 79 4.86 -6.31 1.06
CA ASP A 79 5.16 -7.75 1.07
C ASP A 79 3.89 -8.62 1.19
N SER A 80 2.71 -8.00 1.28
CA SER A 80 1.44 -8.69 1.46
C SER A 80 0.89 -9.28 0.16
N SER A 81 1.44 -10.44 -0.23
CA SER A 81 0.93 -11.23 -1.36
C SER A 81 -0.57 -11.53 -1.23
N SER A 82 -1.07 -11.71 -0.01
CA SER A 82 -2.50 -11.94 0.25
C SER A 82 -3.39 -10.76 -0.15
N VAL A 83 -2.95 -9.51 0.08
CA VAL A 83 -3.68 -8.30 -0.34
C VAL A 83 -3.61 -8.14 -1.85
N LEU A 84 -2.43 -8.35 -2.46
CA LEU A 84 -2.27 -8.31 -3.92
C LEU A 84 -3.17 -9.35 -4.62
N GLN A 85 -3.27 -10.57 -4.08
CA GLN A 85 -4.16 -11.59 -4.60
C GLN A 85 -5.63 -11.23 -4.43
N ALA A 86 -6.02 -10.61 -3.31
CA ALA A 86 -7.39 -10.16 -3.10
C ALA A 86 -7.80 -9.02 -4.06
N LEU A 87 -6.85 -8.15 -4.42
CA LEU A 87 -7.06 -7.11 -5.45
C LEU A 87 -7.14 -7.70 -6.87
N LYS A 88 -6.44 -8.80 -7.16
CA LYS A 88 -6.57 -9.52 -8.44
C LYS A 88 -7.90 -10.27 -8.55
N ASN A 89 -8.40 -10.81 -7.44
CA ASN A 89 -9.62 -11.63 -7.36
C ASN A 89 -10.81 -10.87 -6.76
N LEU A 90 -11.09 -9.67 -7.29
CA LEU A 90 -12.14 -8.81 -6.75
C LEU A 90 -13.55 -9.34 -7.05
N SER A 91 -14.41 -9.28 -6.03
CA SER A 91 -15.84 -9.55 -6.16
C SER A 91 -16.63 -8.67 -5.19
N ILE A 92 -17.95 -8.62 -5.34
CA ILE A 92 -18.84 -7.94 -4.38
C ILE A 92 -18.78 -8.55 -2.97
N LYS A 93 -18.29 -9.80 -2.85
CA LYS A 93 -18.12 -10.50 -1.58
C LYS A 93 -16.74 -10.28 -0.95
N SER A 94 -15.85 -9.54 -1.62
CA SER A 94 -14.51 -9.27 -1.09
C SER A 94 -14.60 -8.53 0.26
N PRO A 95 -13.60 -8.72 1.16
CA PRO A 95 -13.58 -8.05 2.45
C PRO A 95 -13.74 -6.53 2.31
N LYS A 96 -14.49 -5.90 3.21
CA LYS A 96 -14.77 -4.44 3.16
C LYS A 96 -13.49 -3.58 3.08
N VAL A 97 -12.41 -4.02 3.72
CA VAL A 97 -11.11 -3.34 3.67
C VAL A 97 -10.51 -3.34 2.26
N ILE A 98 -10.67 -4.43 1.51
CA ILE A 98 -10.24 -4.52 0.11
C ILE A 98 -11.11 -3.64 -0.78
N LEU A 99 -12.43 -3.66 -0.58
CA LEU A 99 -13.34 -2.78 -1.32
C LEU A 99 -13.02 -1.29 -1.06
N ARG A 100 -12.68 -0.93 0.18
CA ARG A 100 -12.19 0.41 0.54
C ARG A 100 -10.88 0.75 -0.18
N LEU A 101 -9.92 -0.17 -0.22
CA LEU A 101 -8.66 0.02 -0.92
C LEU A 101 -8.87 0.23 -2.43
N VAL A 102 -9.69 -0.60 -3.05
CA VAL A 102 -10.08 -0.44 -4.47
C VAL A 102 -10.71 0.92 -4.72
N HIS A 103 -11.63 1.34 -3.84
CA HIS A 103 -12.25 2.65 -3.98
C HIS A 103 -11.19 3.78 -3.97
N LYS A 104 -10.19 3.72 -3.08
CA LYS A 104 -9.10 4.70 -3.04
C LYS A 104 -8.26 4.70 -4.32
N ILE A 105 -7.89 3.52 -4.82
CA ILE A 105 -7.17 3.36 -6.08
C ILE A 105 -7.97 3.98 -7.24
N LEU A 106 -9.27 3.69 -7.32
CA LEU A 106 -10.16 4.24 -8.34
C LEU A 106 -10.32 5.76 -8.22
N MET A 107 -10.37 6.31 -7.01
CA MET A 107 -10.45 7.77 -6.82
C MET A 107 -9.19 8.45 -7.35
N ARG A 108 -7.99 7.90 -7.15
CA ARG A 108 -6.77 8.46 -7.76
C ARG A 108 -6.77 8.34 -9.28
N ALA A 109 -7.20 7.20 -9.82
CA ALA A 109 -7.27 6.98 -11.27
C ALA A 109 -8.16 8.02 -11.97
N LYS A 110 -9.24 8.49 -11.32
CA LYS A 110 -10.09 9.57 -11.85
C LYS A 110 -9.36 10.90 -12.06
N PHE A 111 -8.26 11.15 -11.34
CA PHE A 111 -7.43 12.35 -11.50
C PHE A 111 -6.25 12.12 -12.44
N ASN A 112 -6.29 11.05 -13.27
CA ASN A 112 -5.18 10.59 -14.12
C ASN A 112 -3.89 10.33 -13.32
N LYS A 113 -4.01 9.91 -12.06
CA LYS A 113 -2.89 9.54 -11.19
C LYS A 113 -2.89 8.04 -10.98
N LYS A 114 -1.78 7.40 -11.31
CA LYS A 114 -1.63 5.94 -11.25
C LYS A 114 -1.15 5.53 -9.86
N ILE A 115 -1.65 4.38 -9.41
CA ILE A 115 -1.04 3.62 -8.32
C ILE A 115 -0.56 2.31 -8.94
N ALA A 116 0.73 2.04 -8.85
CA ALA A 116 1.28 0.70 -9.03
C ALA A 116 1.42 0.06 -7.64
N LEU A 117 1.00 -1.20 -7.51
CA LEU A 117 1.23 -2.00 -6.31
C LEU A 117 2.16 -3.16 -6.68
N VAL A 118 3.29 -3.27 -5.98
CA VAL A 118 4.32 -4.30 -6.18
C VAL A 118 4.57 -5.02 -4.87
#